data_AF-A0A7W5ZI38-F1
#
_entry.id   AF-A0A7W5ZI38-F1
#
_cell.length_a   1.000
_cell.length_b   1.000
_cell.length_c   1.000
_cell.angle_alpha   90.00
_cell.angle_beta   90.00
_cell.angle_gamma   90.00
#
_symmetry.space_group_name_H-M   'P 1'
#
loop_
_entity.id
_entity.type
_entity.pdbx_description
1 polymer ?
#
loop_
_entity_poly.entity_id
_entity_poly.type
_entity_poly.pdbx_seq_one_letter_code
_entity_poly.pdbx_strand_id
1 'polypeptide(L)'
;MTTSEIDAYNAMEELANGLGYMSVFDFTKIQIKNVTLQKIAYYQARVDGFEKKYGMRFEEFRQRVINPSDAVLSKFGIIEKEDDDNDWEDALDFIQIYSRALQRVIP
;
A
#
# COMPACT_ATOMS: atom_id res chain seq x y z
N MET A 1 10.56 -2.80 -33.18
CA MET A 1 9.16 -2.34 -33.18
C MET A 1 8.62 -2.41 -34.58
N THR A 2 7.40 -2.93 -34.73
CA THR A 2 6.62 -2.89 -35.97
C THR A 2 6.12 -1.46 -36.22
N THR A 3 5.72 -1.15 -37.46
CA THR A 3 5.10 0.16 -37.80
C THR A 3 3.91 0.47 -36.89
N SER A 4 3.10 -0.53 -36.57
CA SER A 4 1.95 -0.39 -35.67
C SER A 4 2.33 0.00 -34.23
N GLU A 5 3.48 -0.45 -33.73
CA GLU A 5 3.94 -0.11 -32.38
C GLU A 5 4.48 1.34 -32.33
N ILE A 6 5.10 1.79 -33.42
CA ILE A 6 5.60 3.16 -33.56
C ILE A 6 4.42 4.14 -33.61
N ASP A 7 3.40 3.84 -34.40
CA ASP A 7 2.21 4.69 -34.52
C ASP A 7 1.45 4.79 -33.17
N ALA A 8 1.35 3.69 -32.44
CA ALA A 8 0.75 3.67 -31.11
C ALA A 8 1.55 4.52 -30.11
N TYR A 9 2.88 4.41 -30.11
CA TYR A 9 3.73 5.22 -29.24
C TYR A 9 3.61 6.72 -29.55
N ASN A 10 3.61 7.10 -30.83
CA ASN A 10 3.45 8.50 -31.24
C ASN A 10 2.09 9.07 -30.79
N ALA A 11 1.01 8.30 -30.93
CA ALA A 11 -0.30 8.71 -30.43
C ALA A 11 -0.33 8.89 -28.91
N MET A 12 0.39 8.04 -28.16
CA MET A 12 0.54 8.20 -26.70
C MET A 12 1.35 9.46 -26.34
N GLU A 13 2.41 9.78 -27.09
CA GLU A 13 3.19 11.02 -26.90
C GLU A 13 2.36 12.27 -27.18
N GLU A 14 1.59 12.30 -28.27
CA GLU A 14 0.67 13.41 -28.56
C GLU A 14 -0.36 13.60 -27.44
N LEU A 15 -0.93 12.50 -26.93
CA LEU A 15 -1.90 12.55 -25.84
C LEU A 15 -1.26 13.02 -24.53
N ALA A 16 -0.08 12.52 -24.17
CA ALA A 16 0.64 12.94 -22.97
C ALA A 16 0.94 14.45 -23.02
N ASN A 17 1.41 14.95 -24.17
CA ASN A 17 1.63 16.37 -24.40
C ASN A 17 0.33 17.18 -24.32
N GLY A 18 -0.76 16.69 -24.92
CA GLY A 18 -2.09 17.32 -24.83
C GLY A 18 -2.66 17.39 -23.41
N LEU A 19 -2.26 16.46 -22.54
CA LEU A 19 -2.60 16.45 -21.11
C LEU A 19 -1.63 17.30 -20.25
N GLY A 20 -0.63 17.94 -20.85
CA GLY A 20 0.33 18.81 -20.18
C GLY A 20 1.58 18.12 -19.63
N TYR A 21 1.84 16.87 -20.01
CA TYR A 21 3.06 16.14 -19.65
C TYR A 21 4.12 16.30 -20.73
N MET A 22 5.40 16.30 -20.37
CA MET A 22 6.50 16.45 -21.33
C MET A 22 6.74 15.20 -22.20
N SER A 23 6.31 14.03 -21.71
CA SER A 23 6.43 12.75 -22.42
C SER A 23 5.48 11.70 -21.85
N VAL A 24 5.32 10.58 -22.56
CA VAL A 24 4.66 9.37 -22.02
C VAL A 24 5.38 8.86 -20.78
N PHE A 25 6.71 8.98 -20.75
CA PHE A 25 7.51 8.55 -19.61
C PHE A 25 7.20 9.39 -18.36
N ASP A 26 7.10 10.71 -18.49
CA ASP A 26 6.77 11.61 -17.37
C ASP A 26 5.36 11.37 -16.85
N PHE A 27 4.39 11.18 -17.76
CA PHE A 27 3.05 10.75 -17.40
C PHE A 27 3.08 9.44 -16.59
N THR A 28 3.78 8.43 -17.11
CA THR A 28 3.88 7.11 -16.48
C THR A 28 4.54 7.20 -15.09
N LYS A 29 5.61 7.99 -14.94
CA LYS A 29 6.28 8.21 -13.64
C LYS A 29 5.32 8.79 -12.61
N ILE A 30 4.52 9.79 -12.99
CA ILE A 30 3.53 10.42 -12.11
C ILE A 30 2.39 9.45 -11.77
N GLN A 31 1.91 8.67 -12.74
CA GLN A 31 0.87 7.68 -12.47
C GLN A 31 1.35 6.58 -11.53
N ILE A 32 2.56 6.04 -11.73
CA ILE A 32 3.17 5.05 -10.83
C ILE A 32 3.29 5.63 -9.41
N LYS A 33 3.75 6.87 -9.28
CA LYS A 33 3.79 7.59 -7.99
C LYS A 33 2.41 7.60 -7.32
N ASN A 34 1.39 8.06 -8.04
CA ASN A 34 0.05 8.23 -7.48
C ASN A 34 -0.57 6.90 -7.06
N VAL A 35 -0.47 5.87 -7.90
CA VAL A 35 -0.95 4.52 -7.57
C VAL A 35 -0.21 3.95 -6.36
N THR A 36 1.11 4.15 -6.29
CA THR A 36 1.91 3.69 -5.15
C THR A 36 1.50 4.39 -3.84
N LEU A 37 1.29 5.70 -3.87
CA LEU A 37 0.78 6.46 -2.72
C LEU A 37 -0.63 6.02 -2.30
N GLN A 38 -1.51 5.73 -3.26
CA GLN A 38 -2.84 5.19 -2.97
C GLN A 38 -2.76 3.81 -2.31
N LYS A 39 -1.83 2.95 -2.73
CA LYS A 39 -1.60 1.65 -2.08
C LYS A 39 -1.09 1.83 -0.65
N ILE A 40 -0.12 2.71 -0.42
CA ILE A 40 0.34 3.03 0.94
C ILE A 40 -0.84 3.50 1.82
N ALA A 41 -1.64 4.44 1.33
CA ALA A 41 -2.80 4.95 2.07
C ALA A 41 -3.84 3.86 2.36
N TYR A 42 -4.08 2.95 1.41
CA TYR A 42 -4.98 1.81 1.59
C TYR A 42 -4.52 0.88 2.73
N TYR A 43 -3.24 0.50 2.75
CA TYR A 43 -2.71 -0.36 3.81
C TYR A 43 -2.61 0.37 5.15
N GLN A 44 -2.29 1.66 5.15
CA GLN A 44 -2.31 2.48 6.37
C GLN A 44 -3.71 2.51 6.99
N ALA A 45 -4.77 2.65 6.18
CA ALA A 45 -6.14 2.61 6.68
C ALA A 45 -6.51 1.25 7.32
N ARG A 46 -5.92 0.15 6.86
CA ARG A 46 -6.08 -1.17 7.50
C ARG A 46 -5.37 -1.23 8.85
N VAL A 47 -4.11 -0.77 8.91
CA VAL A 47 -3.36 -0.62 10.16
C VAL A 47 -4.15 0.21 11.18
N ASP A 48 -4.64 1.38 10.78
CA ASP A 48 -5.45 2.26 11.63
C ASP A 48 -6.74 1.57 12.09
N GLY A 49 -7.33 0.73 11.23
CA GLY A 49 -8.50 -0.10 11.54
C GLY A 49 -8.23 -1.10 12.66
N PHE A 50 -7.10 -1.81 12.60
CA PHE A 50 -6.70 -2.74 13.65
C PHE A 50 -6.30 -2.02 14.95
N GLU A 51 -5.55 -0.92 14.85
CA GLU A 51 -5.20 -0.09 16.02
C GLU A 51 -6.45 0.40 16.74
N LYS A 52 -7.47 0.81 16.00
CA LYS A 52 -8.77 1.21 16.55
C LYS A 52 -9.54 0.03 17.12
N LYS A 53 -9.54 -1.14 16.46
CA LYS A 53 -10.24 -2.35 16.91
C LYS A 53 -9.72 -2.84 18.26
N TYR A 54 -8.40 -2.92 18.40
CA TYR A 54 -7.76 -3.45 19.60
C TYR A 54 -7.37 -2.38 20.62
N GLY A 55 -7.36 -1.10 20.22
CA GLY A 55 -7.01 0.02 21.09
C GLY A 55 -5.54 0.05 21.45
N MET A 56 -4.67 -0.50 20.60
CA MET A 56 -3.23 -0.63 20.82
C MET A 56 -2.48 -0.68 19.49
N ARG A 57 -1.16 -0.54 19.52
CA ARG A 57 -0.31 -0.73 18.32
C ARG A 57 0.02 -2.20 18.09
N PHE A 58 0.46 -2.52 16.87
CA PHE A 58 0.77 -3.90 16.46
C PHE A 58 1.74 -4.63 17.40
N GLU A 59 2.85 -3.98 17.76
CA GLU A 59 3.85 -4.56 18.67
C GLU A 59 3.28 -4.88 20.05
N GLU A 60 2.42 -4.01 20.57
CA GLU A 60 1.74 -4.24 21.83
C GLU A 60 0.74 -5.39 21.72
N PHE A 61 0.00 -5.46 20.61
CA PHE A 61 -0.92 -6.56 20.32
C PHE A 61 -0.19 -7.91 20.33
N ARG A 62 0.91 -8.06 19.59
CA ARG A 62 1.70 -9.30 19.53
C ARG A 62 2.25 -9.73 20.89
N GLN A 63 2.66 -8.78 21.73
CA GLN A 63 3.15 -9.09 23.08
C GLN A 63 2.03 -9.57 24.00
N ARG A 64 0.81 -9.06 23.83
CA ARG A 64 -0.32 -9.31 24.73
C ARG A 64 -1.19 -10.48 24.29
N VAL A 65 -1.23 -10.80 22.99
CA VAL A 65 -2.15 -11.81 22.42
C VAL A 65 -1.97 -13.20 23.02
N ILE A 66 -0.76 -13.52 23.49
CA ILE A 66 -0.42 -14.79 24.15
C ILE A 66 -0.97 -14.91 25.57
N ASN A 67 -1.45 -13.81 26.18
CA ASN A 67 -1.97 -13.80 27.54
C ASN A 67 -3.48 -14.09 27.53
N PRO A 68 -3.93 -15.28 27.96
CA PRO A 68 -5.34 -15.64 27.97
C PRO A 68 -6.17 -14.81 28.97
N SER A 69 -5.52 -14.18 29.95
CA SER A 69 -6.15 -13.35 30.97
C SER A 69 -6.13 -11.86 30.61
N ASP A 70 -5.74 -11.50 29.38
CA ASP A 70 -5.73 -10.09 28.95
C ASP A 70 -7.16 -9.51 28.92
N ALA A 71 -7.41 -8.46 29.70
CA ALA A 71 -8.74 -7.88 29.87
C ALA A 71 -9.31 -7.22 28.60
N VAL A 72 -8.46 -6.87 27.63
CA VAL A 72 -8.86 -6.29 26.34
C VAL A 72 -9.03 -7.40 25.31
N LEU A 73 -8.01 -8.25 25.14
CA LEU A 73 -7.94 -9.23 24.06
C LEU A 73 -8.75 -10.50 24.30
N SER A 74 -9.15 -10.77 25.56
CA SER A 74 -10.04 -11.89 25.90
C SER A 74 -11.46 -11.75 25.32
N LYS A 75 -11.83 -10.55 24.87
CA LYS A 75 -13.14 -10.27 24.24
C LYS A 75 -13.24 -10.75 22.79
N PHE A 76 -12.11 -11.09 22.17
CA PHE A 76 -12.01 -11.48 20.77
C PHE A 76 -11.68 -12.97 20.63
N GLY A 77 -12.14 -13.58 19.53
CA GLY A 77 -11.89 -15.00 19.24
C GLY A 77 -10.41 -15.29 18.99
N ILE A 78 -9.95 -16.52 19.25
CA ILE A 78 -8.55 -16.91 18.98
C ILE A 78 -8.26 -16.86 17.47
N ILE A 79 -9.11 -17.48 16.66
CA ILE A 79 -8.98 -17.49 15.19
C ILE A 79 -9.01 -16.07 14.63
N GLU A 80 -9.95 -15.23 15.11
CA GLU A 80 -10.04 -13.82 14.72
C GLU A 80 -8.74 -13.06 14.99
N LYS A 81 -8.11 -13.28 16.15
CA LYS A 81 -6.85 -12.61 16.49
C LYS A 81 -5.67 -13.12 15.65
N GLU A 82 -5.67 -14.39 15.27
CA GLU A 82 -4.64 -14.97 14.39
C GLU A 82 -4.78 -14.40 12.96
N ASP A 83 -5.99 -14.36 12.43
CA ASP A 83 -6.28 -13.75 11.13
C ASP A 83 -5.89 -12.27 11.12
N ASP A 84 -6.27 -11.52 12.16
CA ASP A 84 -5.94 -10.10 12.28
C ASP A 84 -4.43 -9.86 12.48
N ASP A 85 -3.70 -10.74 13.19
CA ASP A 85 -2.23 -10.62 13.33
C ASP A 85 -1.55 -10.68 11.96
N ASN A 86 -1.91 -11.70 11.17
CA ASN A 86 -1.35 -11.92 9.84
C ASN A 86 -1.72 -10.78 8.89
N ASP A 87 -2.99 -10.38 8.84
CA ASP A 87 -3.45 -9.30 7.98
C ASP A 87 -2.85 -7.93 8.34
N TRP A 88 -2.53 -7.71 9.61
CA TRP A 88 -1.90 -6.49 10.09
C TRP A 88 -0.41 -6.46 9.77
N GLU A 89 0.31 -7.57 9.98
CA GLU A 89 1.71 -7.72 9.56
C GLU A 89 1.87 -7.48 8.06
N ASP A 90 1.05 -8.13 7.24
CA ASP A 90 1.04 -7.96 5.79
C ASP A 90 0.83 -6.49 5.40
N ALA A 91 -0.09 -5.80 6.06
CA ALA A 91 -0.34 -4.39 5.78
C ALA A 91 0.88 -3.51 6.06
N LEU A 92 1.58 -3.75 7.17
CA LEU A 92 2.82 -3.03 7.51
C LEU A 92 3.93 -3.33 6.50
N ASP A 93 4.07 -4.58 6.09
CA ASP A 93 5.04 -5.01 5.09
C ASP A 93 4.78 -4.36 3.72
N PHE A 94 3.53 -4.33 3.28
CA PHE A 94 3.17 -3.67 2.02
C PHE A 94 3.44 -2.16 2.08
N ILE A 95 3.15 -1.48 3.19
CA ILE A 95 3.52 -0.07 3.37
C ILE A 95 5.02 0.11 3.18
N GLN A 96 5.84 -0.77 3.77
CA GLN A 96 7.29 -0.71 3.66
C GLN A 96 7.77 -0.97 2.22
N ILE A 97 7.22 -1.98 1.55
CA ILE A 97 7.54 -2.33 0.16
C ILE A 97 7.23 -1.16 -0.78
N TYR A 98 6.03 -0.60 -0.70
CA TYR A 98 5.63 0.52 -1.55
C TYR A 98 6.40 1.80 -1.23
N SER A 99 6.71 2.06 0.04
CA SER A 99 7.53 3.22 0.43
C SER A 99 8.94 3.13 -0.14
N ARG A 100 9.57 1.95 -0.09
CA ARG A 100 10.89 1.71 -0.72
C ARG A 100 10.83 1.83 -2.24
N ALA A 101 9.77 1.32 -2.87
CA ALA A 101 9.58 1.45 -4.32
C ALA A 101 9.44 2.92 -4.74
N LEU A 102 8.66 3.70 -3.98
CA LEU A 102 8.44 5.12 -4.25
C LEU A 102 9.75 5.92 -4.20
N GLN A 103 10.62 5.66 -3.22
CA GLN A 103 11.95 6.28 -3.10
C GLN A 103 12.86 6.01 -4.31
N ARG A 104 12.67 4.88 -5.01
CA ARG A 104 13.45 4.53 -6.21
C ARG A 104 12.90 5.16 -7.47
N VAL A 105 11.57 5.33 -7.56
CA VAL A 105 10.90 5.95 -8.71
C VAL A 105 11.00 7.48 -8.66
N ILE A 106 11.13 8.05 -7.46
CA ILE A 106 11.30 9.49 -7.22
C ILE A 106 12.52 9.65 -6.30
N PRO A 107 13.74 9.63 -6.86
CA PRO A 107 14.92 10.04 -6.10
C PRO A 107 14.83 11.52 -5.71
#